data_AF-A0A212FGY1-F1
#
_entry.id   AF-A0A212FGY1-F1
#
_cell.length_a   1.000
_cell.length_b   1.000
_cell.length_c   1.000
_cell.angle_alpha   90.00
_cell.angle_beta   90.00
_cell.angle_gamma   90.00
#
_symmetry.space_group_name_H-M   'P 1'
#
loop_
_entity.id
_entity.type
_entity.pdbx_description
1 polymer ?
#
loop_
_entity_poly.entity_id
_entity_poly.type
_entity_poly.pdbx_seq_one_letter_code
_entity_poly.pdbx_strand_id
1 'polypeptide(L)'
;MDDVTRVSAKREIDESLMLSTFSMRRIGLSFDEALTAGAYFRQKLIFIASVCGIFAHVFSELVNIILTFYNSPRVEDVVPLLHTFGYGALSIAKVFVLWYKNKVFGELIDELASIWPMPPIDEDALIVKKKSVAALRISHRWYFGVNVAGVWFYNVTPIVIYFYQLWQGHDAQIGFVWVSWYPFDKNEPIAHVAVYLFEIFA
;
A
#
# COMPACT_ATOMS: atom_id res chain seq x y z
N MET A 1 -29.36 -18.79 9.24
CA MET A 1 -29.41 -18.17 7.90
C MET A 1 -29.25 -19.28 6.88
N ASP A 2 -30.12 -19.33 5.87
CA ASP A 2 -30.01 -20.28 4.76
C ASP A 2 -28.81 -19.94 3.85
N ASP A 3 -28.33 -20.94 3.11
CA ASP A 3 -27.09 -20.82 2.33
C ASP A 3 -27.18 -19.74 1.25
N VAL A 4 -28.36 -19.55 0.63
CA VAL A 4 -28.58 -18.51 -0.39
C VAL A 4 -28.38 -17.13 0.21
N THR A 5 -28.95 -16.88 1.38
CA THR A 5 -28.83 -15.61 2.09
C THR A 5 -27.41 -15.37 2.59
N ARG A 6 -26.71 -16.43 3.03
CA ARG A 6 -25.29 -16.35 3.42
C ARG A 6 -24.39 -15.97 2.24
N VAL A 7 -24.62 -16.59 1.08
CA VAL A 7 -23.86 -16.27 -0.14
C VAL A 7 -24.11 -14.83 -0.56
N SER A 8 -25.35 -14.34 -0.49
CA SER A 8 -25.65 -12.95 -0.81
C SER A 8 -25.04 -11.96 0.19
N ALA A 9 -25.01 -12.29 1.48
CA ALA A 9 -24.30 -11.49 2.49
C ALA A 9 -22.81 -11.38 2.20
N LYS A 10 -22.15 -12.51 1.94
CA LYS A 10 -20.73 -12.54 1.56
C LYS A 10 -20.45 -11.67 0.34
N ARG A 11 -21.27 -11.76 -0.70
CA ARG A 11 -21.12 -10.93 -1.90
C ARG A 11 -21.17 -9.43 -1.58
N GLU A 12 -22.11 -8.97 -0.75
CA GLU A 12 -22.19 -7.55 -0.37
C GLU A 12 -20.98 -7.07 0.44
N ILE A 13 -20.43 -7.94 1.30
CA ILE A 13 -19.22 -7.69 2.08
C ILE A 13 -18.00 -7.61 1.14
N ASP A 14 -17.84 -8.59 0.26
CA ASP A 14 -16.74 -8.66 -0.71
C ASP A 14 -16.72 -7.43 -1.63
N GLU A 15 -17.89 -6.98 -2.10
CA GLU A 15 -18.02 -5.73 -2.87
C GLU A 15 -17.53 -4.51 -2.07
N SER A 16 -17.76 -4.50 -0.76
CA SER A 16 -17.34 -3.41 0.12
C SER A 16 -15.83 -3.46 0.40
N LEU A 17 -15.24 -4.65 0.41
CA LEU A 17 -13.81 -4.91 0.64
C LEU A 17 -12.97 -4.96 -0.63
N MET A 18 -13.57 -4.86 -1.82
CA MET A 18 -12.91 -5.07 -3.12
C MET A 18 -11.53 -4.41 -3.26
N LEU A 19 -11.39 -3.14 -2.87
CA LEU A 19 -10.11 -2.40 -2.97
C LEU A 19 -9.05 -2.94 -2.01
N SER A 20 -9.46 -3.35 -0.80
CA SER A 20 -8.57 -3.95 0.19
C SER A 20 -8.09 -5.32 -0.30
N THR A 21 -9.02 -6.17 -0.76
CA THR A 21 -8.72 -7.49 -1.33
C THR A 21 -7.82 -7.36 -2.57
N PHE A 22 -8.08 -6.38 -3.43
CA PHE A 22 -7.22 -6.09 -4.58
C PHE A 22 -5.79 -5.73 -4.14
N SER A 23 -5.64 -4.83 -3.17
CA SER A 23 -4.34 -4.37 -2.67
C SER A 23 -3.57 -5.50 -1.99
N MET A 24 -4.24 -6.29 -1.15
CA MET A 24 -3.66 -7.46 -0.51
C MET A 24 -3.13 -8.47 -1.54
N ARG A 25 -3.89 -8.74 -2.60
CA ARG A 25 -3.46 -9.66 -3.66
C ARG A 25 -2.23 -9.16 -4.41
N ARG A 26 -2.05 -7.84 -4.55
CA ARG A 26 -0.85 -7.24 -5.18
C ARG A 26 0.42 -7.44 -4.35
N ILE A 27 0.30 -7.50 -3.03
CA ILE A 27 1.41 -7.83 -2.13
C ILE A 27 1.50 -9.33 -1.80
N GLY A 28 0.74 -10.19 -2.48
CA GLY A 28 0.79 -11.64 -2.28
C GLY A 28 0.02 -12.15 -1.04
N LEU A 29 -0.93 -11.39 -0.52
CA LEU A 29 -1.84 -11.81 0.54
C LEU A 29 -3.27 -12.06 0.00
N SER A 30 -3.97 -13.00 0.61
CA SER A 30 -5.35 -13.34 0.27
C SER A 30 -6.01 -13.98 1.48
N PHE A 31 -7.24 -13.60 1.80
CA PHE A 31 -8.03 -14.27 2.83
C PHE A 31 -8.49 -15.66 2.37
N ASP A 32 -8.74 -15.81 1.07
CA ASP A 32 -9.14 -17.08 0.48
C ASP A 32 -7.93 -18.02 0.31
N GLU A 33 -8.17 -19.31 0.53
CA GLU A 33 -7.20 -20.36 0.20
C GLU A 33 -6.99 -20.48 -1.32
N ALA A 34 -5.75 -20.76 -1.72
CA ALA A 34 -5.41 -20.92 -3.12
C ALA A 34 -5.96 -22.26 -3.66
N LEU A 35 -6.78 -22.17 -4.71
CA LEU A 35 -7.40 -23.35 -5.36
C LEU A 35 -6.39 -24.29 -6.03
N THR A 36 -5.19 -23.80 -6.36
CA THR A 36 -4.15 -24.59 -7.03
C THR A 36 -2.78 -24.34 -6.42
N ALA A 37 -1.93 -25.37 -6.44
CA ALA A 37 -0.55 -25.28 -5.95
C ALA A 37 0.27 -24.21 -6.70
N GLY A 38 0.03 -24.04 -8.01
CA GLY A 38 0.68 -22.99 -8.81
C GLY A 38 0.26 -21.57 -8.38
N ALA A 39 -1.03 -21.35 -8.10
CA ALA A 39 -1.50 -20.07 -7.59
C ALA A 39 -0.92 -19.76 -6.21
N TYR A 40 -0.85 -20.77 -5.34
CA TYR A 40 -0.22 -20.66 -4.03
C TYR A 40 1.27 -20.28 -4.14
N PHE A 41 2.03 -20.98 -4.98
CA PHE A 41 3.46 -20.71 -5.17
C PHE A 41 3.70 -19.29 -5.71
N ARG A 42 2.96 -18.87 -6.74
CA ARG A 42 3.05 -17.51 -7.28
C ARG A 42 2.72 -16.47 -6.22
N GLN A 43 1.69 -16.70 -5.42
CA GLN A 43 1.31 -15.79 -4.34
C GLN A 43 2.43 -15.64 -3.30
N LYS A 44 3.06 -16.74 -2.88
CA LYS A 44 4.20 -16.70 -1.95
C LYS A 44 5.42 -16.01 -2.54
N LEU A 45 5.70 -16.22 -3.82
CA LEU A 45 6.79 -15.55 -4.51
C LEU A 45 6.57 -14.03 -4.55
N ILE A 46 5.36 -13.58 -4.91
CA ILE A 46 5.00 -12.15 -4.90
C ILE A 46 5.14 -11.58 -3.48
N PHE A 47 4.67 -12.30 -2.46
CA PHE A 47 4.78 -11.86 -1.07
C PHE A 47 6.23 -11.71 -0.64
N ILE A 48 7.08 -12.71 -0.90
CA ILE A 48 8.51 -12.66 -0.57
C ILE A 48 9.19 -11.51 -1.30
N ALA A 49 8.94 -11.35 -2.60
CA ALA A 49 9.51 -10.26 -3.39
C ALA A 49 9.09 -8.87 -2.85
N SER A 50 7.81 -8.71 -2.49
CA SER A 50 7.28 -7.46 -1.92
C SER A 50 7.92 -7.14 -0.57
N VAL A 51 8.01 -8.15 0.32
CA VAL A 51 8.65 -7.99 1.63
C VAL A 51 10.13 -7.65 1.45
N CYS A 52 10.88 -8.39 0.63
CA CYS A 52 12.29 -8.10 0.36
C CYS A 52 12.50 -6.70 -0.21
N GLY A 53 11.63 -6.25 -1.14
CA GLY A 53 11.67 -4.92 -1.72
C GLY A 53 11.51 -3.82 -0.67
N ILE A 54 10.46 -3.90 0.15
CA ILE A 54 10.19 -2.92 1.22
C ILE A 54 11.34 -2.92 2.25
N PHE A 55 11.84 -4.09 2.65
CA PHE A 55 12.97 -4.17 3.58
C PHE A 55 14.26 -3.57 3.01
N ALA A 56 14.57 -3.83 1.74
CA ALA A 56 15.72 -3.25 1.08
C ALA A 56 15.59 -1.72 0.98
N HIS A 57 14.39 -1.23 0.66
CA HIS A 57 14.10 0.20 0.58
C HIS A 57 14.25 0.90 1.94
N VAL A 58 13.61 0.37 2.99
CA VAL A 58 13.68 0.93 4.36
C VAL A 58 15.09 0.83 4.94
N PHE A 59 15.82 -0.26 4.66
CA PHE A 59 17.22 -0.37 5.06
C PHE A 59 18.09 0.69 4.38
N SER A 60 17.86 0.92 3.09
CA SER A 60 18.54 1.97 2.32
C SER A 60 18.27 3.37 2.86
N GLU A 61 17.03 3.67 3.26
CA GLU A 61 16.69 4.92 3.96
C GLU A 61 17.40 5.03 5.31
N LEU A 62 17.42 3.95 6.10
CA LEU A 62 18.09 3.93 7.41
C LEU A 62 19.59 4.23 7.27
N VAL A 63 20.26 3.60 6.30
CA VAL A 63 21.68 3.88 6.01
C VAL A 63 21.85 5.34 5.59
N ASN A 64 20.96 5.86 4.74
CA ASN A 64 21.02 7.26 4.33
C ASN A 64 20.86 8.24 5.50
N ILE A 65 19.97 7.95 6.44
CA ILE A 65 19.79 8.73 7.68
C ILE A 65 21.06 8.71 8.52
N ILE A 66 21.66 7.54 8.73
CA ILE A 66 22.89 7.39 9.52
C ILE A 66 24.03 8.19 8.88
N LEU A 67 24.21 8.09 7.57
CA LEU A 67 25.23 8.83 6.83
C LEU A 67 24.98 10.34 6.87
N THR A 68 23.73 10.76 6.70
CA THR A 68 23.35 12.19 6.77
C THR A 68 23.61 12.72 8.17
N PHE A 69 23.21 11.99 9.21
CA PHE A 69 23.47 12.38 10.60
C PHE A 69 24.96 12.48 10.92
N TYR A 70 25.78 11.58 10.38
CA TYR A 70 27.23 11.62 10.55
C TYR A 70 27.89 12.82 9.84
N ASN A 71 27.42 13.16 8.64
CA ASN A 71 28.03 14.20 7.80
C ASN A 71 27.46 15.61 8.04
N SER A 72 26.17 15.73 8.33
CA SER A 72 25.45 16.97 8.63
C SER A 72 24.37 16.71 9.68
N PRO A 73 24.69 16.84 10.99
CA PRO A 73 23.73 16.61 12.06
C PRO A 73 22.70 17.74 12.22
N ARG A 74 22.47 18.54 11.17
CA ARG A 74 21.50 19.64 11.20
C ARG A 74 20.09 19.07 11.20
N VAL A 75 19.22 19.72 11.98
CA VAL A 75 17.84 19.26 12.17
C VAL A 75 17.10 19.28 10.83
N GLU A 76 17.31 20.31 10.02
CA GLU A 76 16.69 20.44 8.69
C GLU A 76 17.08 19.32 7.70
N ASP A 77 18.24 18.68 7.87
CA ASP A 77 18.72 17.64 6.96
C ASP A 77 18.24 16.24 7.38
N VAL A 78 18.07 16.02 8.69
CA VAL A 78 17.77 14.68 9.25
C VAL A 78 16.29 14.45 9.50
N VAL A 79 15.57 15.44 10.03
CA VAL A 79 14.15 15.28 10.42
C VAL A 79 13.25 14.92 9.23
N PRO A 80 13.41 15.51 8.03
CA PRO A 80 12.60 15.10 6.88
C PRO A 80 12.77 13.63 6.50
N LEU A 81 13.98 13.06 6.69
CA LEU A 81 14.27 11.65 6.38
C LEU A 81 13.62 10.70 7.39
N LEU A 82 13.49 11.10 8.66
CA LEU A 82 12.81 10.30 9.69
C LEU A 82 11.32 10.15 9.39
N HIS A 83 10.69 11.15 8.76
CA HIS A 83 9.30 11.07 8.34
C HIS A 83 9.10 9.94 7.31
N THR A 84 9.89 9.89 6.23
CA THR A 84 9.75 8.85 5.19
C THR A 84 10.06 7.46 5.73
N PHE A 85 11.15 7.32 6.49
CA PHE A 85 11.49 6.08 7.18
C PHE A 85 10.36 5.59 8.10
N GLY A 86 9.71 6.51 8.83
CA GLY A 86 8.57 6.20 9.69
C GLY A 86 7.39 5.59 8.92
N TYR A 87 7.09 6.09 7.72
CA TYR A 87 6.06 5.48 6.85
C TYR A 87 6.47 4.08 6.39
N GLY A 88 7.72 3.89 5.98
CA GLY A 88 8.24 2.59 5.58
C GLY A 88 8.16 1.56 6.72
N ALA A 89 8.60 1.93 7.92
CA ALA A 89 8.52 1.08 9.11
C ALA A 89 7.07 0.71 9.49
N LEU A 90 6.15 1.69 9.43
CA LEU A 90 4.72 1.43 9.65
C LEU A 90 4.14 0.48 8.60
N SER A 91 4.54 0.62 7.34
CA SER A 91 4.12 -0.26 6.24
C SER A 91 4.56 -1.71 6.50
N ILE A 92 5.84 -1.91 6.86
CA ILE A 92 6.36 -3.22 7.26
C ILE A 92 5.52 -3.82 8.39
N ALA A 93 5.30 -3.06 9.47
CA ALA A 93 4.50 -3.53 10.61
C ALA A 93 3.08 -3.94 10.20
N LYS A 94 2.41 -3.15 9.35
CA LYS A 94 1.08 -3.46 8.82
C LYS A 94 1.09 -4.75 7.99
N VAL A 95 2.05 -4.93 7.09
CA VAL A 95 2.18 -6.14 6.27
C VAL A 95 2.39 -7.38 7.14
N PHE A 96 3.23 -7.31 8.17
CA PHE A 96 3.41 -8.42 9.10
C PHE A 96 2.14 -8.74 9.89
N VAL A 97 1.43 -7.73 10.38
CA VAL A 97 0.15 -7.94 11.07
C VAL A 97 -0.87 -8.59 10.15
N LEU A 98 -1.00 -8.13 8.90
CA LEU A 98 -1.89 -8.72 7.92
C LEU A 98 -1.51 -10.16 7.59
N TRP A 99 -0.21 -10.45 7.42
CA TRP A 99 0.26 -11.81 7.17
C TRP A 99 0.00 -12.75 8.36
N TYR A 100 0.36 -12.33 9.57
CA TYR A 100 0.21 -13.11 10.79
C TYR A 100 -1.27 -13.36 11.15
N LYS A 101 -2.13 -12.35 10.97
CA LYS A 101 -3.58 -12.43 11.28
C LYS A 101 -4.44 -12.76 10.06
N ASN A 102 -3.86 -13.15 8.94
CA ASN A 102 -4.59 -13.36 7.68
C ASN A 102 -5.79 -14.31 7.84
N LYS A 103 -5.58 -15.41 8.56
CA LYS A 103 -6.65 -16.39 8.85
C LYS A 103 -7.75 -15.81 9.74
N VAL A 104 -7.37 -15.10 10.79
CA VAL A 104 -8.31 -14.46 11.73
C VAL A 104 -9.18 -13.44 10.99
N PHE A 105 -8.62 -12.67 10.06
CA PHE A 105 -9.42 -11.76 9.23
C PHE A 105 -10.43 -12.50 8.35
N GLY A 106 -10.04 -13.63 7.75
CA GLY A 106 -10.97 -14.48 6.99
C GLY A 106 -12.11 -15.01 7.86
N GLU A 107 -11.80 -15.51 9.06
CA GLU A 107 -12.80 -15.97 10.04
C GLU A 107 -13.75 -14.85 10.45
N LEU A 108 -13.24 -13.63 10.68
CA LEU A 108 -14.08 -12.46 11.01
C LEU A 108 -14.99 -12.04 9.86
N ILE A 109 -14.57 -12.18 8.61
CA ILE A 109 -15.43 -11.94 7.42
C ILE A 109 -16.54 -12.99 7.37
N ASP A 110 -16.22 -14.25 7.68
CA ASP A 110 -17.20 -15.34 7.73
C ASP A 110 -18.21 -15.16 8.86
N GLU A 111 -17.76 -14.70 10.04
CA GLU A 111 -18.61 -14.35 11.17
C GLU A 111 -19.48 -13.12 10.84
N LEU A 112 -18.91 -12.11 10.20
CA LEU A 112 -19.65 -10.92 9.76
C LEU A 112 -20.80 -11.29 8.82
N ALA A 113 -20.57 -12.23 7.89
CA ALA A 113 -21.61 -12.73 7.02
C ALA A 113 -22.77 -13.37 7.80
N SER A 114 -22.50 -14.00 8.95
CA SER A 114 -23.53 -14.65 9.79
C SER A 114 -24.50 -13.68 10.46
N ILE A 115 -24.05 -12.46 10.74
CA ILE A 115 -24.83 -11.38 11.38
C ILE A 115 -25.24 -10.29 10.39
N TRP A 116 -24.87 -10.42 9.12
CA TRP A 116 -25.15 -9.40 8.12
C TRP A 116 -26.67 -9.28 7.89
N PRO A 117 -27.25 -8.07 7.91
CA PRO A 117 -28.68 -7.89 7.80
C PRO A 117 -29.15 -8.32 6.41
N MET A 118 -29.96 -9.37 6.34
CA MET A 118 -30.46 -9.95 5.10
C MET A 118 -31.96 -10.25 5.20
N PRO A 119 -32.71 -10.26 4.07
CA PRO A 119 -34.15 -10.47 4.10
C PRO A 119 -34.58 -11.77 4.81
N PRO A 120 -35.76 -11.78 5.46
CA PRO A 120 -36.71 -10.68 5.57
C PRO A 120 -36.26 -9.62 6.59
N ILE A 121 -36.24 -8.35 6.17
CA ILE A 121 -36.01 -7.18 7.03
C ILE A 121 -37.11 -6.15 6.78
N ASP A 122 -37.45 -5.37 7.80
CA ASP A 122 -38.39 -4.27 7.66
C ASP A 122 -37.85 -3.19 6.70
N GLU A 123 -38.77 -2.42 6.12
CA GLU A 123 -38.44 -1.43 5.09
C GLU A 123 -37.52 -0.33 5.64
N ASP A 124 -37.74 0.11 6.88
CA ASP A 124 -36.92 1.12 7.54
C ASP A 124 -35.49 0.62 7.77
N ALA A 125 -35.31 -0.60 8.27
CA ALA A 125 -34.00 -1.22 8.44
C ALA A 125 -33.30 -1.45 7.09
N LEU A 126 -34.04 -1.79 6.03
CA LEU A 126 -33.48 -1.91 4.67
C LEU A 126 -32.95 -0.56 4.17
N ILE A 127 -33.68 0.53 4.40
CA ILE A 127 -33.25 1.88 4.03
C ILE A 127 -31.98 2.26 4.80
N VAL A 128 -31.95 2.01 6.11
CA VAL A 128 -30.76 2.25 6.95
C VAL A 128 -29.57 1.44 6.46
N LYS A 129 -29.74 0.13 6.19
CA LYS A 129 -28.69 -0.73 5.65
C LYS A 129 -28.13 -0.16 4.35
N LYS A 130 -28.99 0.16 3.37
CA LYS A 130 -28.56 0.69 2.07
C LYS A 130 -27.76 1.98 2.23
N LYS A 131 -28.22 2.90 3.08
CA LYS A 131 -27.52 4.16 3.36
C LYS A 131 -26.15 3.93 4.00
N SER A 132 -26.09 3.05 5.00
CA SER A 132 -24.85 2.74 5.72
C SER A 132 -23.82 2.05 4.82
N VAL A 133 -24.24 1.05 4.02
CA VAL A 133 -23.35 0.36 3.08
C VAL A 133 -22.86 1.31 1.97
N ALA A 134 -23.74 2.19 1.46
CA ALA A 134 -23.33 3.19 0.48
C ALA A 134 -22.29 4.17 1.07
N ALA A 135 -22.53 4.67 2.28
CA ALA A 135 -21.59 5.54 2.97
C ALA A 135 -20.24 4.84 3.22
N LEU A 136 -20.26 3.58 3.67
CA LEU A 136 -19.04 2.78 3.85
C LEU A 136 -18.24 2.65 2.56
N ARG A 137 -18.91 2.31 1.44
CA ARG A 137 -18.25 2.18 0.12
C ARG A 137 -17.67 3.50 -0.37
N ILE A 138 -18.38 4.62 -0.18
CA ILE A 138 -17.91 5.95 -0.55
C ILE A 138 -16.68 6.33 0.29
N SER A 139 -16.76 6.17 1.61
CA SER A 139 -15.64 6.46 2.52
C SER A 139 -14.41 5.61 2.19
N HIS A 140 -14.59 4.32 1.91
CA HIS A 140 -13.49 3.44 1.53
C HIS A 140 -12.83 3.85 0.20
N ARG A 141 -13.62 4.24 -0.80
CA ARG A 141 -13.11 4.77 -2.08
C ARG A 141 -12.35 6.07 -1.91
N TRP A 142 -12.86 7.00 -1.09
CA TRP A 142 -12.16 8.26 -0.78
C TRP A 142 -10.86 8.01 -0.04
N TYR A 143 -10.88 7.16 0.98
CA TYR A 143 -9.67 6.78 1.71
C TYR A 143 -8.61 6.23 0.75
N PHE A 144 -8.99 5.28 -0.10
CA PHE A 144 -8.09 4.71 -1.09
C PHE A 144 -7.60 5.76 -2.11
N GLY A 145 -8.51 6.58 -2.64
CA GLY A 145 -8.19 7.62 -3.61
C GLY A 145 -7.20 8.66 -3.09
N VAL A 146 -7.37 9.11 -1.84
CA VAL A 146 -6.45 10.05 -1.20
C VAL A 146 -5.07 9.42 -0.98
N ASN A 147 -5.00 8.16 -0.56
CA ASN A 147 -3.72 7.46 -0.40
C ASN A 147 -3.00 7.30 -1.75
N VAL A 148 -3.71 6.88 -2.80
CA VAL A 148 -3.15 6.77 -4.15
C VAL A 148 -2.68 8.13 -4.68
N ALA A 149 -3.47 9.19 -4.48
CA ALA A 149 -3.08 10.54 -4.87
C ALA A 149 -1.82 11.00 -4.12
N GLY A 150 -1.69 10.67 -2.84
CA GLY A 150 -0.49 10.94 -2.05
C GLY A 150 0.75 10.25 -2.63
N VAL A 151 0.66 8.96 -2.98
CA VAL A 151 1.77 8.23 -3.62
C VAL A 151 2.15 8.88 -4.96
N TRP A 152 1.16 9.21 -5.80
CA TRP A 152 1.42 9.89 -7.06
C TRP A 152 2.05 11.27 -6.89
N PHE A 153 1.67 12.00 -5.85
CA PHE A 153 2.27 13.28 -5.53
C PHE A 153 3.78 13.14 -5.28
N TYR A 154 4.19 12.16 -4.45
CA TYR A 154 5.62 11.88 -4.23
C TYR A 154 6.33 11.45 -5.52
N ASN A 155 5.73 10.53 -6.28
CA ASN A 155 6.34 10.03 -7.52
C ASN A 155 6.53 11.12 -8.58
N VAL A 156 5.58 12.05 -8.72
CA VAL A 156 5.62 13.09 -9.77
C VAL A 156 6.45 14.31 -9.36
N THR A 157 6.62 14.57 -8.07
CA THR A 157 7.34 15.76 -7.56
C THR A 157 8.75 15.93 -8.17
N PRO A 158 9.62 14.90 -8.24
CA PRO A 158 10.95 15.04 -8.85
C PRO A 158 10.90 15.47 -10.33
N ILE A 159 9.89 14.99 -11.08
CA ILE A 159 9.69 15.33 -12.49
C ILE A 159 9.26 16.80 -12.62
N VAL A 160 8.34 17.24 -11.77
CA VAL A 160 7.87 18.65 -11.77
C VAL A 160 9.00 19.59 -11.40
N ILE A 161 9.80 19.26 -10.39
CA ILE A 161 10.98 20.05 -9.99
C ILE A 161 11.98 20.13 -11.14
N TYR A 162 12.24 19.02 -11.84
CA TYR A 162 13.12 18.99 -13.01
C TYR A 162 12.65 19.96 -14.11
N PHE A 163 11.38 19.88 -14.53
CA PHE A 163 10.86 20.80 -15.55
C PHE A 163 10.86 22.25 -15.10
N TYR A 164 10.60 22.50 -13.83
CA TYR A 164 10.66 23.85 -13.25
C TYR A 164 12.08 24.43 -13.31
N GLN A 165 13.11 23.65 -12.96
CA GLN A 165 14.51 24.08 -13.04
C GLN A 165 14.97 24.30 -14.49
N LEU A 166 14.59 23.41 -15.41
CA LEU A 166 14.85 23.61 -16.85
C LEU A 166 14.22 24.90 -17.37
N TRP A 167 12.99 25.19 -16.95
CA TRP A 167 12.29 26.42 -17.35
C TRP A 167 13.00 27.68 -16.84
N GLN A 168 13.69 27.60 -15.70
CA GLN A 168 14.53 28.68 -15.17
C GLN A 168 15.91 28.79 -15.85
N GLY A 169 16.24 27.90 -16.79
CA GLY A 169 17.52 27.88 -17.49
C GLY A 169 18.66 27.22 -16.70
N HIS A 170 18.35 26.46 -15.64
CA HIS A 170 19.34 25.67 -14.93
C HIS A 170 19.65 24.36 -15.67
N ASP A 171 20.89 23.91 -15.58
CA ASP A 171 21.24 22.54 -15.95
C ASP A 171 20.73 21.60 -14.85
N ALA A 172 19.66 20.88 -15.15
CA ALA A 172 18.91 20.08 -14.18
C ALA A 172 19.03 18.59 -14.49
N GLN A 173 18.97 17.77 -13.44
CA GLN A 173 18.83 16.32 -13.54
C GLN A 173 17.55 15.89 -12.83
N ILE A 174 16.93 14.82 -13.32
CA ILE A 174 15.73 14.27 -12.67
C ILE A 174 16.15 13.77 -11.28
N GLY A 175 15.38 14.15 -10.26
CA GLY A 175 15.60 13.71 -8.89
C GLY A 175 15.08 12.28 -8.64
N PHE A 176 15.23 11.83 -7.41
CA PHE A 176 14.71 10.54 -6.94
C PHE A 176 13.38 10.72 -6.21
N VAL A 177 12.56 9.67 -6.15
CA VAL A 177 11.29 9.72 -5.40
C VAL A 177 11.59 9.76 -3.91
N TRP A 178 12.57 8.95 -3.48
CA TRP A 178 12.99 8.84 -2.09
C TRP A 178 14.47 9.20 -1.94
N VAL A 179 14.84 9.69 -0.75
CA VAL A 179 16.23 9.99 -0.43
C VAL A 179 16.85 8.77 0.23
N SER A 180 17.28 7.84 -0.62
CA SER A 180 17.76 6.51 -0.25
C SER A 180 19.24 6.30 -0.64
N TRP A 181 19.97 5.51 0.14
CA TRP A 181 21.38 5.18 -0.11
C TRP A 181 21.53 3.91 -0.94
N TYR A 182 22.40 3.93 -1.95
CA TYR A 182 22.68 2.75 -2.78
C TYR A 182 24.18 2.44 -2.78
N PRO A 183 24.59 1.16 -2.83
CA PRO A 183 26.01 0.75 -2.85
C PRO A 183 26.68 0.97 -4.22
N PHE A 184 26.11 1.78 -5.10
CA PHE A 184 26.58 2.10 -6.45
C PHE A 184 26.18 3.55 -6.79
N ASP A 185 26.76 4.10 -7.86
CA ASP A 185 26.39 5.45 -8.31
C ASP A 185 25.01 5.43 -8.98
N LYS A 186 23.99 5.87 -8.23
CA LYS A 186 22.62 5.96 -8.72
C LYS A 186 22.40 7.07 -9.75
N ASN A 187 23.35 7.96 -9.97
CA ASN A 187 23.21 9.06 -10.93
C ASN A 187 23.60 8.66 -12.36
N GLU A 188 24.24 7.50 -12.55
CA GLU A 188 24.47 6.98 -13.89
C GLU A 188 23.12 6.72 -14.61
N PRO A 189 22.98 7.01 -15.91
CA PRO A 189 21.66 7.03 -16.57
C PRO A 189 20.85 5.74 -16.42
N ILE A 190 21.48 4.58 -16.55
CA ILE A 190 20.81 3.27 -16.41
C ILE A 190 20.47 3.00 -14.94
N ALA A 191 21.39 3.29 -14.04
CA ALA A 191 21.20 3.11 -12.60
C ALA A 191 20.08 4.02 -12.08
N HIS A 192 20.03 5.27 -12.56
CA HIS A 192 19.02 6.25 -12.22
C HIS A 192 17.61 5.74 -12.55
N VAL A 193 17.41 5.26 -13.79
CA VAL A 193 16.10 4.70 -14.20
C VAL A 193 15.73 3.48 -13.36
N ALA A 194 16.68 2.57 -13.12
CA ALA A 194 16.43 1.38 -12.31
C ALA A 194 16.04 1.73 -10.87
N VAL A 195 16.77 2.66 -10.25
CA VAL A 195 16.49 3.16 -8.90
C VAL A 195 15.13 3.87 -8.85
N TYR A 196 14.85 4.73 -9.82
CA TYR A 196 13.60 5.47 -9.87
C TYR A 196 12.39 4.53 -10.01
N LEU A 197 12.48 3.48 -10.84
CA LEU A 197 11.43 2.46 -10.97
C LEU A 197 11.30 1.60 -9.70
N PHE A 198 12.41 1.28 -9.05
CA PHE A 198 12.40 0.57 -7.78
C PHE A 198 11.71 1.39 -6.68
N GLU A 199 12.04 2.67 -6.57
CA GLU A 199 11.48 3.59 -5.60
C GLU A 199 9.98 3.90 -5.82
N ILE A 200 9.51 3.89 -7.07
CA ILE A 200 8.08 3.96 -7.38
C ILE A 200 7.33 2.71 -6.89
N PHE A 201 7.99 1.56 -6.93
CA PHE A 201 7.39 0.26 -6.62
C PHE A 201 7.40 -0.08 -5.12
N ALA A 202 8.48 0.27 -4.43
CA ALA A 202 8.71 -0.01 -3.01
C ALA A 202 7.81 0.82 -2.09
#